data_AF-A0A6A9QJZ3-F1
#
_entry.id   AF-A0A6A9QJZ3-F1
#
_cell.length_a   1.000
_cell.length_b   1.000
_cell.length_c   1.000
_cell.angle_alpha   90.00
_cell.angle_beta   90.00
_cell.angle_gamma   90.00
#
_symmetry.space_group_name_H-M   'P 1'
#
loop_
_entity.id
_entity.type
_entity.pdbx_description
1 polymer ?
#
loop_
_entity_poly.entity_id
_entity_poly.type
_entity_poly.pdbx_seq_one_letter_code
_entity_poly.pdbx_strand_id
1 'polypeptide(L)'
;MSANKERGMKVPSSIEYSALRRYLESEEMKISLLTISVFCHETEDLGKIRKSIELVIPSAVEGEIRSDQVKGHFGNYITLLEYRFSKSLAVKAFQDILNKLSSADMIVIITTLSERMEKSKLYLRFDKQYLVAKGELTLKEGNDVVRIMVSFNGPYKEVIKELKQIASNRAMHNEARSTKLS
;
A
#
# COMPACT_ATOMS: atom_id res chain seq x y z
N MET A 1 -35.86 -20.43 -39.75
CA MET A 1 -35.48 -20.91 -38.40
C MET A 1 -33.97 -21.01 -38.36
N SER A 2 -33.30 -20.05 -37.73
CA SER A 2 -31.84 -19.97 -37.67
C SER A 2 -31.40 -20.34 -36.26
N ALA A 3 -30.72 -21.48 -36.11
CA ALA A 3 -30.19 -21.94 -34.83
C ALA A 3 -28.92 -21.15 -34.47
N ASN A 4 -28.97 -20.47 -33.33
CA ASN A 4 -27.87 -19.73 -32.75
C ASN A 4 -26.88 -20.73 -32.12
N LYS A 5 -25.66 -20.84 -32.66
CA LYS A 5 -24.61 -21.73 -32.14
C LYS A 5 -23.86 -20.99 -31.04
N GLU A 6 -24.16 -21.32 -29.80
CA GLU A 6 -23.44 -20.83 -28.62
C GLU A 6 -21.93 -21.07 -28.80
N ARG A 7 -21.16 -19.97 -28.84
CA ARG A 7 -19.70 -20.01 -28.78
C ARG A 7 -19.29 -20.37 -27.36
N GLY A 8 -19.19 -21.68 -27.10
CA GLY A 8 -18.58 -22.20 -25.89
C GLY A 8 -17.16 -21.67 -25.72
N MET A 9 -16.93 -20.92 -24.65
CA MET A 9 -15.63 -20.41 -24.24
C MET A 9 -14.74 -21.63 -23.92
N LYS A 10 -13.71 -21.89 -24.72
CA LYS A 10 -12.76 -22.98 -24.45
C LYS A 10 -12.02 -22.67 -23.14
N VAL A 11 -12.12 -23.57 -22.17
CA VAL A 11 -11.36 -23.51 -20.92
C VAL A 11 -9.88 -23.78 -21.25
N PRO A 12 -8.95 -22.86 -20.94
CA PRO A 12 -7.53 -23.04 -21.24
C PRO A 12 -6.90 -24.23 -20.51
N SER A 13 -5.82 -24.78 -21.06
CA SER A 13 -5.08 -25.89 -20.47
C SER A 13 -4.33 -25.48 -19.19
N SER A 14 -4.01 -26.43 -18.30
CA SER A 14 -3.29 -26.16 -17.04
C SER A 14 -1.90 -25.53 -17.25
N ILE A 15 -1.23 -25.85 -18.37
CA ILE A 15 0.06 -25.26 -18.76
C ILE A 15 -0.14 -23.81 -19.21
N GLU A 16 -1.17 -23.50 -19.99
CA GLU A 16 -1.53 -22.13 -20.35
C GLU A 16 -1.93 -21.32 -19.12
N TYR A 17 -2.65 -21.90 -18.15
CA TYR A 17 -2.94 -21.23 -16.87
C TYR A 17 -1.68 -20.91 -16.08
N SER A 18 -0.66 -21.76 -16.12
CA SER A 18 0.61 -21.48 -15.45
C SER A 18 1.39 -20.35 -16.13
N ALA A 19 1.41 -20.29 -17.47
CA ALA A 19 2.06 -19.23 -18.22
C ALA A 19 1.27 -17.91 -18.18
N LEU A 20 -0.06 -17.99 -18.18
CA LEU A 20 -0.97 -16.85 -18.01
C LEU A 20 -0.93 -16.33 -16.58
N ARG A 21 -0.87 -17.22 -15.56
CA ARG A 21 -0.55 -16.82 -14.18
C ARG A 21 0.81 -16.18 -14.11
N ARG A 22 1.85 -16.77 -14.69
CA ARG A 22 3.19 -16.17 -14.73
C ARG A 22 3.23 -14.84 -15.47
N TYR A 23 2.39 -14.66 -16.50
CA TYR A 23 2.23 -13.41 -17.25
C TYR A 23 1.50 -12.35 -16.41
N LEU A 24 0.40 -12.74 -15.75
CA LEU A 24 -0.35 -11.90 -14.81
C LEU A 24 0.44 -11.60 -13.53
N GLU A 25 1.31 -12.50 -13.10
CA GLU A 25 2.30 -12.36 -12.01
C GLU A 25 3.55 -11.61 -12.50
N SER A 26 3.85 -11.58 -13.81
CA SER A 26 4.96 -10.79 -14.37
C SER A 26 4.60 -9.31 -14.54
N GLU A 27 3.31 -9.00 -14.50
CA GLU A 27 2.73 -7.67 -14.27
C GLU A 27 2.58 -7.39 -12.76
N GLU A 28 3.35 -8.07 -11.90
CA GLU A 28 3.55 -7.61 -10.53
C GLU A 28 4.20 -6.24 -10.57
N MET A 29 3.49 -5.25 -10.03
CA MET A 29 4.02 -3.93 -9.72
C MET A 29 5.40 -4.09 -9.08
N LYS A 30 6.45 -3.65 -9.80
CA LYS A 30 7.82 -3.95 -9.40
C LYS A 30 8.24 -3.00 -8.29
N ILE A 31 7.87 -3.31 -7.05
CA ILE A 31 8.28 -2.54 -5.88
C ILE A 31 9.70 -2.95 -5.50
N SER A 32 10.67 -2.03 -5.56
CA SER A 32 12.03 -2.30 -5.09
C SER A 32 12.18 -2.16 -3.59
N LEU A 33 11.50 -1.16 -3.02
CA LEU A 33 11.66 -0.78 -1.62
C LEU A 33 10.35 -0.19 -1.10
N LEU A 34 9.98 -0.60 0.11
CA LEU A 34 8.97 0.11 0.90
C LEU A 34 9.60 0.49 2.24
N THR A 35 9.35 1.73 2.67
CA THR A 35 9.77 2.22 3.99
C THR A 35 8.55 2.79 4.71
N ILE A 36 8.37 2.40 5.97
CA ILE A 36 7.45 3.05 6.90
C ILE A 36 8.31 3.79 7.90
N SER A 37 8.08 5.09 8.11
CA SER A 37 8.80 5.87 9.11
C SER A 37 7.87 6.74 9.94
N VAL A 38 8.18 6.86 11.22
CA VAL A 38 7.41 7.65 12.18
C VAL A 38 8.33 8.27 13.22
N PHE A 39 8.10 9.55 13.50
CA PHE A 39 8.70 10.22 14.66
C PHE A 39 7.82 10.02 15.88
N CYS A 40 8.44 9.58 16.97
CA CYS A 40 7.84 9.39 18.28
C CYS A 40 8.47 10.39 19.26
N HIS A 41 7.66 11.29 19.78
CA HIS A 41 8.06 12.22 20.84
C HIS A 41 8.09 11.50 22.20
N GLU A 42 8.79 12.06 23.18
CA GLU A 42 8.86 11.52 24.55
C GLU A 42 7.49 11.40 25.24
N THR A 43 6.51 12.23 24.87
CA THR A 43 5.14 12.16 25.40
C THR A 43 4.32 11.06 24.76
N GLU A 44 4.85 10.35 23.77
CA GLU A 44 4.18 9.31 23.01
C GLU A 44 4.71 7.92 23.37
N ASP A 45 3.86 6.92 23.19
CA ASP A 45 4.20 5.54 23.48
C ASP A 45 4.63 4.84 22.19
N LEU A 46 5.95 4.70 22.03
CA LEU A 46 6.57 4.01 20.90
C LEU A 46 6.05 2.57 20.74
N GLY A 47 5.80 1.87 21.85
CA GLY A 47 5.29 0.51 21.85
C GLY A 47 3.88 0.42 21.27
N LYS A 48 3.00 1.37 21.62
CA LYS A 48 1.66 1.47 21.01
C LYS A 48 1.72 1.78 19.53
N ILE A 49 2.55 2.74 19.11
CA ILE A 49 2.72 3.07 17.68
C ILE A 49 3.20 1.85 16.91
N ARG A 50 4.24 1.17 17.41
CA ARG A 50 4.81 -0.03 16.82
C ARG A 50 3.74 -1.11 16.64
N LYS A 51 3.02 -1.44 17.71
CA LYS A 51 1.96 -2.46 17.71
C LYS A 51 0.85 -2.12 16.73
N SER A 52 0.44 -0.85 16.63
CA SER A 52 -0.61 -0.45 15.69
C SER A 52 -0.15 -0.56 14.23
N ILE A 53 1.11 -0.23 13.92
CA ILE A 53 1.69 -0.47 12.58
C ILE A 53 1.66 -1.96 12.25
N GLU A 54 2.14 -2.82 13.16
CA GLU A 54 2.20 -4.28 12.95
C GLU A 54 0.81 -4.93 12.84
N LEU A 55 -0.21 -4.38 13.49
CA LEU A 55 -1.60 -4.85 13.37
C LEU A 55 -2.21 -4.49 12.00
N VAL A 56 -1.95 -3.28 11.52
CA VAL A 56 -2.50 -2.78 10.26
C VAL A 56 -1.74 -3.30 9.06
N ILE A 57 -0.43 -3.50 9.20
CA ILE A 57 0.48 -4.00 8.17
C ILE A 57 1.17 -5.25 8.75
N PRO A 58 0.52 -6.43 8.73
CA PRO A 58 1.06 -7.65 9.33
C PRO A 58 2.45 -8.04 8.85
N SER A 59 2.80 -7.76 7.59
CA SER A 59 4.16 -8.01 7.08
C SER A 59 5.24 -7.17 7.77
N ALA A 60 4.88 -6.15 8.56
CA ALA A 60 5.81 -5.30 9.30
C ALA A 60 6.72 -6.08 10.25
N VAL A 61 6.22 -7.18 10.82
CA VAL A 61 6.99 -8.05 11.73
C VAL A 61 8.15 -8.78 11.03
N GLU A 62 8.09 -8.92 9.70
CA GLU A 62 9.12 -9.54 8.88
C GLU A 62 10.12 -8.51 8.31
N GLY A 63 9.86 -7.21 8.50
CA GLY A 63 10.69 -6.13 7.98
C GLY A 63 11.98 -5.91 8.76
N GLU A 64 12.95 -5.23 8.15
CA GLU A 64 14.10 -4.69 8.88
C GLU A 64 13.62 -3.49 9.72
N ILE A 65 13.80 -3.56 11.03
CA ILE A 65 13.34 -2.53 11.98
C ILE A 65 14.55 -1.78 12.53
N ARG A 66 14.51 -0.45 12.47
CA ARG A 66 15.52 0.43 13.05
C ARG A 66 14.86 1.49 13.92
N SER A 67 15.55 1.89 14.99
CA SER A 67 15.11 2.97 15.86
C SER A 67 16.30 3.84 16.23
N ASP A 68 16.24 5.11 15.83
CA ASP A 68 17.31 6.08 16.09
C ASP A 68 16.79 7.20 16.98
N GLN A 69 17.54 7.57 18.02
CA GLN A 69 17.23 8.72 18.85
C GLN A 69 17.93 9.96 18.32
N VAL A 70 17.14 10.99 18.03
CA VAL A 70 17.63 12.30 17.59
C VAL A 70 17.36 13.30 18.71
N LYS A 71 18.38 14.07 19.07
CA LYS A 71 18.25 15.12 20.09
C LYS A 71 17.58 16.36 19.47
N GLY A 72 16.43 16.74 20.00
CA GLY A 72 15.73 17.97 19.62
C GLY A 72 16.42 19.22 20.16
N HIS A 73 16.03 20.38 19.63
CA HIS A 73 16.66 21.67 19.95
C HIS A 73 16.55 22.06 21.45
N PHE A 74 15.51 21.56 22.13
CA PHE A 74 15.22 21.81 23.55
C PHE A 74 15.63 20.65 24.48
N GLY A 75 16.44 19.70 24.02
CA GLY A 75 16.95 18.60 24.84
C GLY A 75 16.06 17.34 24.88
N ASN A 76 14.81 17.43 24.44
CA ASN A 76 13.92 16.27 24.31
C ASN A 76 14.41 15.35 23.18
N TYR A 77 14.37 14.04 23.41
CA TYR A 77 14.64 13.05 22.37
C TYR A 77 13.42 12.86 21.47
N ILE A 78 13.68 12.70 20.18
CA ILE A 78 12.70 12.23 19.21
C ILE A 78 13.22 10.90 18.70
N THR A 79 12.43 9.84 18.84
CA THR A 79 12.78 8.53 18.28
C THR A 79 12.22 8.44 16.87
N LEU A 80 13.08 8.20 15.88
CA LEU A 80 12.69 7.81 14.54
C LEU A 80 12.60 6.27 14.50
N LEU A 81 11.39 5.74 14.32
CA LEU A 81 11.15 4.32 14.07
C LEU A 81 10.99 4.11 12.57
N GLU A 82 11.76 3.18 12.00
CA GLU A 82 11.69 2.82 10.59
C GLU A 82 11.52 1.32 10.39
N TYR A 83 10.64 0.96 9.46
CA TYR A 83 10.55 -0.38 8.88
C TYR A 83 10.98 -0.32 7.43
N ARG A 84 11.76 -1.30 7.01
CA ARG A 84 12.25 -1.40 5.64
C ARG A 84 11.95 -2.78 5.06
N PHE A 85 11.36 -2.78 3.88
CA PHE A 85 10.97 -3.98 3.14
C PHE A 85 11.58 -3.96 1.75
N SER A 86 12.12 -5.10 1.30
CA SER A 86 12.72 -5.22 -0.03
C SER A 86 12.14 -6.42 -0.77
N LYS A 87 12.23 -6.41 -2.11
CA LYS A 87 11.80 -7.50 -2.99
C LYS A 87 10.34 -7.90 -2.72
N SER A 88 10.04 -9.19 -2.66
CA SER A 88 8.69 -9.72 -2.42
C SER A 88 8.05 -9.22 -1.13
N LEU A 89 8.84 -8.93 -0.10
CA LEU A 89 8.31 -8.40 1.15
C LEU A 89 7.78 -6.96 0.99
N ALA A 90 8.39 -6.16 0.11
CA ALA A 90 7.89 -4.81 -0.20
C ALA A 90 6.52 -4.86 -0.91
N VAL A 91 6.35 -5.83 -1.81
CA VAL A 91 5.07 -6.08 -2.50
C VAL A 91 3.99 -6.50 -1.48
N LYS A 92 4.31 -7.44 -0.60
CA LYS A 92 3.40 -7.89 0.47
C LYS A 92 2.98 -6.74 1.40
N ALA A 93 3.94 -5.93 1.86
CA ALA A 93 3.65 -4.77 2.69
C ALA A 93 2.75 -3.76 1.98
N PHE A 94 2.99 -3.51 0.69
CA PHE A 94 2.14 -2.62 -0.09
C PHE A 94 0.71 -3.17 -0.26
N GLN A 95 0.56 -4.49 -0.46
CA GLN A 95 -0.75 -5.14 -0.51
C GLN A 95 -1.50 -5.01 0.81
N ASP A 96 -0.83 -5.20 1.96
CA ASP A 96 -1.41 -4.99 3.29
C ASP A 96 -1.95 -3.57 3.44
N ILE A 97 -1.16 -2.56 3.06
CA ILE A 97 -1.56 -1.14 3.08
C ILE A 97 -2.77 -0.91 2.19
N LEU A 98 -2.71 -1.36 0.93
CA LEU A 98 -3.82 -1.23 0.01
C LEU A 98 -5.08 -1.84 0.63
N ASN A 99 -5.02 -3.04 1.22
CA ASN A 99 -6.18 -3.72 1.82
C ASN A 99 -6.83 -2.96 2.98
N LYS A 100 -6.15 -1.98 3.56
CA LYS A 100 -6.65 -1.12 4.64
C LYS A 100 -7.24 0.20 4.16
N LEU A 101 -7.01 0.56 2.90
CA LEU A 101 -7.55 1.79 2.32
C LEU A 101 -8.97 1.59 1.82
N SER A 102 -9.86 2.54 2.16
CA SER A 102 -11.22 2.57 1.62
C SER A 102 -11.21 2.97 0.14
N SER A 103 -12.34 2.76 -0.55
CA SER A 103 -12.52 3.28 -1.91
C SER A 103 -12.38 4.81 -1.98
N ALA A 104 -12.81 5.52 -0.95
CA ALA A 104 -12.67 6.98 -0.87
C ALA A 104 -11.20 7.40 -0.74
N ASP A 105 -10.42 6.74 0.12
CA ASP A 105 -8.98 6.99 0.26
C ASP A 105 -8.24 6.72 -1.05
N MET A 106 -8.58 5.63 -1.72
CA MET A 106 -8.01 5.28 -3.03
C MET A 106 -8.30 6.37 -4.07
N ILE A 107 -9.52 6.90 -4.12
CA ILE A 107 -9.87 8.00 -5.03
C ILE A 107 -9.01 9.23 -4.71
N VAL A 108 -8.91 9.62 -3.43
CA VAL A 108 -8.09 10.77 -3.01
C VAL A 108 -6.62 10.59 -3.40
N ILE A 109 -6.03 9.40 -3.18
CA ILE A 109 -4.64 9.12 -3.56
C ILE A 109 -4.45 9.26 -5.07
N ILE A 110 -5.37 8.73 -5.87
CA ILE A 110 -5.25 8.75 -7.33
C ILE A 110 -5.44 10.16 -7.91
N THR A 111 -6.38 10.94 -7.37
CA THR A 111 -6.61 12.32 -7.85
C THR A 111 -5.49 13.26 -7.44
N THR A 112 -4.78 12.98 -6.34
CA THR A 112 -3.64 13.76 -5.84
C THR A 112 -2.27 13.12 -6.14
N LEU A 113 -2.23 12.15 -7.06
CA LEU A 113 -1.05 11.32 -7.28
C LEU A 113 0.19 12.13 -7.71
N SER A 114 0.01 13.20 -8.48
CA SER A 114 1.10 14.09 -8.92
C SER A 114 1.78 14.83 -7.77
N GLU A 115 1.08 15.08 -6.67
CA GLU A 115 1.62 15.74 -5.47
C GLU A 115 2.27 14.74 -4.52
N ARG A 116 1.82 13.48 -4.60
CA ARG A 116 2.30 12.36 -3.77
C ARG A 116 3.43 11.59 -4.43
N MET A 117 3.81 11.92 -5.65
CA MET A 117 4.87 11.24 -6.37
C MET A 117 6.07 12.15 -6.64
N GLU A 118 7.26 11.59 -6.45
CA GLU A 118 8.51 12.18 -6.91
C GLU A 118 9.32 11.11 -7.63
N LYS A 119 9.60 11.31 -8.92
CA LYS A 119 10.17 10.27 -9.79
C LYS A 119 9.30 9.00 -9.67
N SER A 120 9.90 7.82 -9.48
CA SER A 120 9.17 6.56 -9.32
C SER A 120 8.94 6.21 -7.85
N LYS A 121 8.68 7.21 -7.00
CA LYS A 121 8.37 7.02 -5.58
C LYS A 121 7.02 7.61 -5.24
N LEU A 122 6.20 6.84 -4.54
CA LEU A 122 4.94 7.29 -3.94
C LEU A 122 5.16 7.56 -2.45
N TYR A 123 4.65 8.70 -1.98
CA TYR A 123 4.65 9.09 -0.58
C TYR A 123 3.23 9.21 -0.07
N LEU A 124 2.89 8.38 0.90
CA LEU A 124 1.63 8.44 1.63
C LEU A 124 1.92 8.87 3.07
N ARG A 125 0.99 9.63 3.65
CA ARG A 125 1.09 10.13 5.01
C ARG A 125 -0.23 9.81 5.71
N PHE A 126 -0.13 9.12 6.84
CA PHE A 126 -1.28 8.67 7.60
C PHE A 126 -1.30 9.27 9.00
N ASP A 127 -2.49 9.54 9.53
CA ASP A 127 -2.64 10.07 10.87
C ASP A 127 -2.19 9.06 11.92
N LYS A 128 -1.16 9.44 12.67
CA LYS A 128 -0.55 8.63 13.73
C LYS A 128 -1.51 8.37 14.89
N GLN A 129 -2.32 9.36 15.25
CA GLN A 129 -3.25 9.27 16.38
C GLN A 129 -4.45 8.39 16.04
N TYR A 130 -5.00 8.49 14.82
CA TYR A 130 -6.05 7.58 14.33
C TYR A 130 -5.54 6.14 14.22
N LEU A 131 -4.32 5.95 13.73
CA LEU A 131 -3.72 4.62 13.69
C LEU A 131 -3.63 4.00 15.08
N VAL A 132 -3.17 4.75 16.09
CA VAL A 132 -3.04 4.26 17.46
C VAL A 132 -4.40 4.05 18.12
N ALA A 133 -5.35 4.95 17.94
CA ALA A 133 -6.65 4.93 18.63
C ALA A 133 -7.68 3.99 17.99
N LYS A 134 -7.62 3.80 16.67
CA LYS A 134 -8.63 3.07 15.88
C LYS A 134 -8.08 1.90 15.07
N GLY A 135 -6.77 1.85 14.83
CA GLY A 135 -6.19 0.82 13.96
C GLY A 135 -6.55 1.02 12.49
N GLU A 136 -6.74 2.26 12.06
CA GLU A 136 -7.17 2.63 10.72
C GLU A 136 -6.11 3.53 10.03
N LEU A 137 -5.97 3.37 8.71
CA LEU A 137 -5.13 4.25 7.89
C LEU A 137 -5.98 5.40 7.36
N THR A 138 -5.84 6.58 7.96
CA THR A 138 -6.50 7.81 7.49
C THR A 138 -5.46 8.76 6.93
N LEU A 139 -5.65 9.26 5.70
CA LEU A 139 -4.73 10.21 5.08
C LEU A 139 -4.64 11.51 5.90
N LYS A 140 -3.42 12.03 6.07
CA LYS A 140 -3.16 13.30 6.76
C LYS A 140 -1.96 14.02 6.16
N GLU A 141 -2.07 15.34 6.05
CA GLU A 141 -0.97 16.20 5.64
C GLU A 141 -0.18 16.74 6.86
N GLY A 142 1.01 17.28 6.61
CA GLY A 142 1.92 17.78 7.66
C GLY A 142 2.96 16.75 8.11
N ASN A 143 3.60 17.00 9.26
CA ASN A 143 4.82 16.30 9.67
C ASN A 143 4.59 15.25 10.77
N ASP A 144 3.50 15.37 11.54
CA ASP A 144 3.15 14.43 12.61
C ASP A 144 2.26 13.29 12.08
N VAL A 145 2.92 12.37 11.37
CA VAL A 145 2.28 11.32 10.57
C VAL A 145 3.11 10.03 10.59
N VAL A 146 2.47 8.92 10.24
CA VAL A 146 3.15 7.74 9.74
C VAL A 146 3.38 7.91 8.26
N ARG A 147 4.65 8.02 7.84
CA ARG A 147 5.02 8.17 6.44
C ARG A 147 5.25 6.79 5.83
N ILE A 148 4.68 6.55 4.66
CA ILE A 148 4.98 5.39 3.82
C ILE A 148 5.58 5.88 2.52
N MET A 149 6.77 5.38 2.19
CA MET A 149 7.42 5.58 0.91
C MET A 149 7.48 4.26 0.16
N VAL A 150 6.97 4.24 -1.08
CA VAL A 150 7.01 3.07 -1.97
C VAL A 150 7.85 3.44 -3.19
N SER A 151 8.93 2.71 -3.45
CA SER A 151 9.79 2.89 -4.62
C SER A 151 9.49 1.81 -5.65
N PHE A 152 9.23 2.23 -6.88
CA PHE A 152 8.90 1.35 -8.00
C PHE A 152 10.07 1.27 -8.99
N ASN A 153 10.24 0.09 -9.59
CA ASN A 153 11.16 -0.15 -10.70
C ASN A 153 10.39 0.06 -12.01
N GLY A 154 10.44 1.27 -12.52
CA GLY A 154 9.82 1.61 -13.79
C GLY A 154 9.83 3.11 -14.04
N PRO A 155 9.61 3.54 -15.28
CA PRO A 155 9.38 4.94 -15.62
C PRO A 155 8.15 5.49 -14.88
N TYR A 156 8.22 6.74 -14.43
CA TYR A 156 7.13 7.44 -13.73
C TYR A 156 5.75 7.27 -14.39
N LYS A 157 5.68 7.39 -15.73
CA LYS A 157 4.41 7.28 -16.48
C LYS A 157 3.79 5.88 -16.38
N GLU A 158 4.61 4.83 -16.37
CA GLU A 158 4.15 3.45 -16.26
C GLU A 158 3.65 3.17 -14.85
N VAL A 159 4.39 3.61 -13.84
CA VAL A 159 3.99 3.51 -12.42
C VAL A 159 2.65 4.18 -12.17
N ILE A 160 2.43 5.39 -12.71
CA ILE A 160 1.13 6.08 -12.60
C ILE A 160 0.01 5.27 -13.24
N LYS A 161 0.25 4.70 -14.42
CA LYS A 161 -0.74 3.89 -15.14
C LYS A 161 -1.12 2.66 -14.32
N GLU A 162 -0.14 1.96 -13.76
CA GLU A 162 -0.36 0.79 -12.90
C GLU A 162 -1.16 1.14 -11.65
N LEU A 163 -0.80 2.21 -10.93
CA LEU A 163 -1.53 2.65 -9.73
C LEU A 163 -3.00 2.99 -10.03
N LYS A 164 -3.27 3.66 -11.16
CA LYS A 164 -4.64 3.94 -11.63
C LYS A 164 -5.41 2.68 -11.98
N GLN A 165 -4.75 1.70 -12.60
CA GLN A 165 -5.36 0.41 -12.92
C GLN A 165 -5.75 -0.36 -11.66
N ILE A 166 -4.88 -0.39 -10.65
CA ILE A 166 -5.17 -1.03 -9.35
C ILE A 166 -6.41 -0.40 -8.70
N ALA A 167 -6.49 0.92 -8.67
CA ALA A 167 -7.65 1.62 -8.12
C ALA A 167 -8.95 1.29 -8.88
N SER A 168 -8.88 1.27 -10.22
CA SER A 168 -10.03 0.94 -11.08
C SER A 168 -10.51 -0.49 -10.86
N ASN A 169 -9.59 -1.47 -10.83
CA ASN A 169 -9.93 -2.88 -10.59
C ASN A 169 -10.62 -3.07 -9.24
N ARG A 170 -10.16 -2.35 -8.21
CA ARG A 170 -10.74 -2.41 -6.87
C ARG A 170 -12.16 -1.84 -6.80
N ALA A 171 -12.42 -0.74 -7.49
CA ALA A 171 -13.78 -0.20 -7.59
C ALA A 171 -14.75 -1.24 -8.17
N MET A 172 -14.38 -1.87 -9.30
CA MET A 172 -15.19 -2.90 -9.96
C MET A 172 -15.44 -4.13 -9.07
N HIS A 173 -14.43 -4.58 -8.32
CA HIS A 173 -14.59 -5.73 -7.42
C HIS A 173 -15.45 -5.43 -6.19
N ASN A 174 -15.42 -4.20 -5.67
CA ASN A 174 -16.28 -3.79 -4.55
C ASN A 174 -17.75 -3.69 -4.98
N GLU A 175 -18.03 -3.16 -6.18
CA GLU A 175 -19.39 -3.12 -6.74
C GLU A 175 -19.98 -4.51 -6.95
N ALA A 176 -19.18 -5.45 -7.48
CA ALA A 176 -19.60 -6.84 -7.71
C ALA A 176 -19.85 -7.64 -6.41
N ARG A 177 -19.25 -7.24 -5.27
CA ARG A 177 -19.55 -7.83 -3.96
C ARG A 177 -20.86 -7.28 -3.38
N SER A 178 -21.12 -5.99 -3.55
CA SER A 178 -22.37 -5.37 -3.07
C SER A 178 -23.60 -5.87 -3.82
N THR A 179 -23.51 -6.15 -5.12
CA THR A 179 -24.63 -6.71 -5.92
C THR A 179 -24.91 -8.19 -5.66
N LYS A 180 -23.99 -8.92 -5.02
CA LYS A 180 -24.22 -10.33 -4.62
C LYS A 180 -24.79 -10.47 -3.21
N LEU A 181 -24.81 -9.39 -2.42
CA LEU A 181 -25.39 -9.34 -1.08
C LEU A 181 -26.75 -8.62 -1.02
N SER A 182 -27.23 -8.09 -2.15
CA SER A 182 -28.57 -7.52 -2.35
C SER A 182 -29.47 -8.50 -3.10
#